data_AF-A0AAU9WWN5-F1
#
_entry.id   AF-A0AAU9WWN5-F1
#
_cell.length_a   1.000
_cell.length_b   1.000
_cell.length_c   1.000
_cell.angle_alpha   90.00
_cell.angle_beta   90.00
_cell.angle_gamma   90.00
#
_symmetry.space_group_name_H-M   'P 1'
#
loop_
_entity.id
_entity.type
_entity.pdbx_description
1 polymer ?
#
loop_
_entity_poly.entity_id
_entity_poly.type
_entity_poly.pdbx_seq_one_letter_code
_entity_poly.pdbx_strand_id
1 'polypeptide(L)'
;GLFAARVLHKEYGVKVVVLEARDRVGGRTFTETGNTLYSPLPPDPSFGYCDLGGAYVCETQTRLLKLAQELGVETYQVYSQGQSVEHYLVNKMYF
;
A
#
# COMPACT_ATOMS: atom_id res chain seq x y z
N GLY A 1 10.24 3.15 10.83
CA GLY A 1 11.57 2.59 10.52
C GLY A 1 12.18 3.26 9.31
N LEU A 2 11.87 2.76 8.12
CA LEU A 2 12.51 3.18 6.86
C LEU A 2 12.50 4.69 6.59
N PHE A 3 11.37 5.38 6.82
CA PHE A 3 11.30 6.82 6.60
C PHE A 3 12.25 7.61 7.52
N ALA A 4 12.32 7.25 8.81
CA ALA A 4 13.25 7.87 9.74
C ALA A 4 14.71 7.62 9.35
N ALA A 5 15.05 6.39 8.97
CA ALA A 5 16.39 6.05 8.49
C ALA A 5 16.76 6.84 7.22
N ARG A 6 15.83 6.98 6.27
CA ARG A 6 16.01 7.81 5.06
C ARG A 6 16.32 9.26 5.41
N VAL A 7 15.53 9.87 6.30
CA VAL A 7 15.74 11.27 6.72
C VAL A 7 17.10 11.44 7.39
N LEU A 8 17.43 10.61 8.38
CA LEU A 8 18.73 10.65 9.07
C LEU A 8 19.92 10.49 8.10
N HIS A 9 19.81 9.56 7.15
CA HIS A 9 20.86 9.31 6.18
C HIS A 9 20.99 10.44 5.14
N LYS A 10 19.88 10.83 4.52
CA LYS A 10 19.88 11.73 3.37
C LYS A 10 20.02 13.20 3.76
N GLU A 11 19.35 13.64 4.83
CA GLU A 11 19.30 15.05 5.24
C GLU A 11 20.40 15.40 6.25
N TYR A 12 20.80 14.44 7.09
CA TYR A 12 21.76 14.68 8.18
C TYR A 12 23.09 13.94 8.01
N GLY A 13 23.25 13.12 6.96
CA GLY A 13 24.49 12.39 6.69
C GLY A 13 24.84 11.33 7.75
N VAL A 14 23.88 10.94 8.59
CA VAL A 14 24.11 9.98 9.67
C VAL A 14 24.23 8.57 9.09
N LYS A 15 25.24 7.81 9.54
CA LYS A 15 25.34 6.38 9.23
C LYS A 15 24.29 5.62 10.04
N VAL A 16 23.38 4.95 9.34
CA VAL A 16 22.25 4.25 9.95
C VAL A 16 22.29 2.76 9.61
N VAL A 17 21.83 1.93 10.55
CA VAL A 17 21.57 0.50 10.36
C VAL A 17 20.11 0.24 10.72
N VAL A 18 19.41 -0.53 9.89
CA VAL A 18 18.02 -0.95 10.13
C VAL A 18 18.01 -2.45 10.39
N LEU A 19 17.56 -2.86 11.58
CA LEU A 19 17.37 -4.25 11.95
C LEU A 19 15.89 -4.60 11.81
N GLU A 20 15.56 -5.51 10.89
CA GLU A 20 14.21 -6.02 10.65
C GLU A 20 14.14 -7.49 11.11
N ALA A 21 13.06 -7.85 11.79
CA ALA A 21 12.90 -9.18 12.35
C ALA A 21 12.41 -10.20 11.30
N ARG A 22 11.69 -9.72 10.28
CA ARG A 22 11.24 -10.54 9.16
C ARG A 22 12.31 -10.64 8.07
N ASP A 23 12.09 -11.57 7.16
CA ASP A 23 12.81 -11.74 5.90
C ASP A 23 12.48 -10.66 4.85
N ARG A 24 11.56 -9.75 5.17
CA ARG A 24 11.12 -8.63 4.31
C ARG A 24 10.86 -7.37 5.11
N VAL A 25 10.93 -6.23 4.42
CA VAL A 25 10.51 -4.92 4.96
C VAL A 25 9.00 -4.70 4.78
N GLY A 26 8.52 -3.51 5.16
CA GLY A 26 7.13 -3.05 4.98
C GLY A 26 6.23 -3.29 6.19
N GLY A 27 6.50 -4.33 6.97
CA GLY A 27 5.71 -4.64 8.17
C GLY A 27 4.24 -4.90 7.83
N ARG A 28 3.37 -3.93 8.12
CA ARG A 28 1.91 -3.98 7.85
C ARG A 28 1.54 -3.63 6.41
N THR A 29 2.49 -3.21 5.58
CA THR A 29 2.31 -3.17 4.12
C THR A 29 2.99 -4.40 3.52
N PHE A 30 2.28 -5.08 2.63
CA PHE A 30 2.76 -6.29 1.99
C PHE A 30 2.02 -6.51 0.67
N THR A 31 2.75 -6.52 -0.43
CA THR A 31 2.23 -6.73 -1.78
C THR A 31 2.67 -8.10 -2.24
N GLU A 32 1.73 -9.01 -2.44
CA GLU A 32 1.95 -10.30 -3.07
C GLU A 32 1.90 -10.17 -4.59
N THR A 33 2.68 -10.98 -5.28
CA THR A 33 2.69 -11.03 -6.74
C THR A 33 2.25 -12.39 -7.22
N GLY A 34 1.42 -12.44 -8.28
CA GLY A 34 1.02 -13.71 -8.90
C GLY A 34 2.18 -14.45 -9.58
N ASN A 35 3.32 -13.76 -9.76
CA ASN A 35 4.58 -14.36 -10.21
C ASN A 35 5.49 -14.76 -9.02
N THR A 36 6.35 -15.75 -9.26
CA THR A 36 7.14 -16.46 -8.24
C THR A 36 8.33 -15.72 -7.66
N LEU A 37 8.72 -14.54 -8.15
CA LEU A 37 10.06 -14.03 -7.84
C LEU A 37 10.24 -13.64 -6.37
N TYR A 38 9.15 -13.28 -5.67
CA TYR A 38 9.21 -12.84 -4.28
C TYR A 38 8.03 -13.31 -3.40
N SER A 39 7.16 -14.19 -3.92
CA SER A 39 6.02 -14.72 -3.16
C SER A 39 6.40 -16.00 -2.42
N PRO A 40 6.00 -16.17 -1.15
CA PRO A 40 6.10 -17.45 -0.43
C PRO A 40 5.05 -18.48 -0.93
N LEU A 41 4.11 -18.07 -1.77
CA LEU A 41 3.05 -18.91 -2.32
C LEU A 41 3.42 -19.43 -3.72
N PRO A 42 2.81 -20.55 -4.18
CA PRO A 42 2.93 -20.99 -5.56
C PRO A 42 2.48 -19.88 -6.54
N PRO A 43 3.06 -19.83 -7.76
CA PRO A 43 2.62 -18.88 -8.77
C PRO A 43 1.16 -19.08 -9.11
N ASP A 44 0.44 -17.96 -9.21
CA ASP A 44 -0.95 -17.92 -9.62
C ASP A 44 -1.11 -16.82 -10.68
N PRO A 45 -1.27 -17.21 -11.97
CA PRO A 45 -1.41 -16.26 -13.05
C PRO A 45 -2.77 -15.54 -13.07
N SER A 46 -3.69 -15.84 -12.15
CA SER A 46 -5.01 -15.21 -12.10
C SER A 46 -4.98 -13.74 -11.65
N PHE A 47 -3.86 -13.28 -11.06
CA PHE A 47 -3.68 -11.89 -10.64
C PHE A 47 -2.27 -11.37 -10.90
N GLY A 48 -2.13 -10.05 -11.04
CA GLY A 48 -0.82 -9.39 -11.18
C GLY A 48 -0.15 -9.21 -9.82
N TYR A 49 -0.77 -8.40 -8.97
CA TYR A 49 -0.34 -8.14 -7.59
C TYR A 49 -1.55 -7.88 -6.68
N CYS A 50 -1.39 -8.11 -5.38
CA CYS A 50 -2.43 -7.90 -4.38
C CYS A 50 -1.81 -7.41 -3.07
N ASP A 51 -2.32 -6.29 -2.55
CA ASP A 51 -1.92 -5.80 -1.23
C ASP A 51 -2.65 -6.58 -0.12
N LEU A 52 -1.91 -7.40 0.62
CA LEU A 52 -2.39 -8.12 1.80
C LEU A 52 -2.31 -7.29 3.09
N GLY A 53 -1.80 -6.06 2.98
CA GLY A 53 -1.63 -5.12 4.07
C GLY A 53 -2.38 -3.81 3.83
N GLY A 54 -1.85 -2.71 4.38
CA GLY A 54 -2.37 -1.37 4.08
C GLY A 54 -2.16 -1.00 2.61
N ALA A 55 -3.25 -0.61 1.93
CA ALA A 55 -3.28 -0.37 0.48
C ALA A 55 -3.83 1.02 0.08
N TYR A 56 -4.63 1.65 0.93
CA TYR A 56 -5.38 2.86 0.57
C TYR A 56 -4.73 4.13 1.11
N VAL A 57 -4.83 5.18 0.31
CA VAL A 57 -4.41 6.54 0.66
C VAL A 57 -5.53 7.52 0.31
N CYS A 58 -5.52 8.70 0.92
CA CYS A 58 -6.46 9.77 0.57
C CYS A 58 -5.75 11.11 0.39
N GLU A 59 -6.43 12.07 -0.23
CA GLU A 59 -5.88 13.36 -0.63
C GLU A 59 -5.25 14.16 0.53
N THR A 60 -5.78 14.00 1.75
CA THR A 60 -5.27 14.69 2.94
C THR A 60 -3.99 14.06 3.51
N GLN A 61 -3.59 12.87 3.06
CA GLN A 61 -2.36 12.18 3.47
C GLN A 61 -1.13 12.69 2.70
N THR A 62 -0.92 14.01 2.74
CA THR A 62 0.04 14.73 1.89
C THR A 62 1.48 14.25 2.01
N ARG A 63 1.93 13.84 3.22
CA ARG A 63 3.29 13.32 3.42
C ARG A 63 3.53 12.00 2.68
N LEU A 64 2.53 11.14 2.67
CA LEU A 64 2.60 9.84 1.99
C LEU A 64 2.57 10.03 0.48
N LEU A 65 1.67 10.90 -0.01
CA LEU A 65 1.55 11.23 -1.44
C LEU A 65 2.83 11.88 -1.99
N LYS A 66 3.44 12.81 -1.25
CA LYS A 66 4.72 13.42 -1.63
C LYS A 66 5.83 12.36 -1.72
N LEU A 67 5.90 11.46 -0.74
CA LEU A 67 6.89 10.38 -0.76
C LEU A 67 6.68 9.42 -1.93
N ALA A 68 5.43 9.07 -2.25
CA ALA A 68 5.10 8.24 -3.40
C ALA A 68 5.60 8.89 -4.70
N GLN A 69 5.32 10.18 -4.89
CA GLN A 69 5.82 10.94 -6.03
C GLN A 69 7.35 10.97 -6.10
N GLU A 70 8.05 11.22 -4.99
CA GLU A 70 9.52 11.20 -4.93
C GLU A 70 10.12 9.84 -5.30
N LEU A 71 9.38 8.75 -5.06
CA LEU A 71 9.81 7.39 -5.36
C LEU A 71 9.31 6.89 -6.73
N GLY A 72 8.54 7.70 -7.47
CA GLY A 72 7.95 7.30 -8.74
C GLY A 72 6.81 6.28 -8.62
N VAL A 73 6.14 6.23 -7.46
CA VAL A 73 4.98 5.35 -7.22
C VAL A 73 3.71 6.08 -7.65
N GLU A 74 2.98 5.47 -8.58
CA GLU A 74 1.70 6.00 -9.07
C GLU A 74 0.53 5.58 -8.17
N THR A 75 -0.57 6.33 -8.25
CA THR A 75 -1.82 6.02 -7.55
C THR A 75 -2.96 5.92 -8.56
N TYR A 76 -3.98 5.15 -8.23
CA TYR A 76 -5.21 5.05 -9.03
C TYR A 76 -6.42 5.22 -8.12
N GLN A 77 -7.53 5.68 -8.71
CA GLN A 77 -8.80 5.82 -7.99
C GLN A 77 -9.48 4.47 -7.86
N VAL A 78 -9.83 4.10 -6.62
CA VAL A 78 -10.62 2.90 -6.35
C VAL A 78 -12.00 3.08 -6.99
N TYR A 79 -12.51 2.03 -7.62
CA TYR A 79 -13.83 2.06 -8.22
C TYR A 79 -14.91 2.32 -7.16
N SER A 80 -15.63 3.42 -7.31
CA SER A 80 -16.69 3.84 -6.39
C SER A 80 -17.96 4.34 -7.10
N GLN A 81 -18.12 4.02 -8.38
CA GLN A 81 -19.32 4.40 -9.14
C GLN A 81 -20.48 3.44 -8.87
N GLY A 82 -21.71 3.95 -8.95
CA GLY A 82 -22.93 3.18 -8.69
C GLY A 82 -23.49 3.37 -7.27
N GLN A 83 -24.48 2.55 -6.91
CA GLN A 83 -25.06 2.56 -5.58
C GLN A 83 -24.35 1.53 -4.70
N SER A 84 -24.04 1.92 -3.46
CA SER A 84 -23.65 0.93 -2.46
C SER A 84 -24.84 0.02 -2.14
N VAL A 85 -24.55 -1.19 -1.65
CA VAL A 85 -25.59 -2.11 -1.16
C VAL A 85 -26.42 -1.45 -0.05
N GLU A 86 -25.77 -0.68 0.83
CA GLU A 86 -26.43 0.12 1.87
C GLU A 86 -27.45 1.11 1.26
N HIS A 87 -27.04 1.87 0.24
CA HIS A 87 -27.92 2.82 -0.44
C HIS A 87 -29.14 2.13 -1.08
N TYR A 88 -28.95 0.95 -1.67
CA TYR A 88 -30.06 0.17 -2.24
C TYR A 88 -31.06 -0.30 -1.17
N LEU A 89 -30.56 -0.78 -0.02
CA LEU A 89 -31.41 -1.31 1.05
C LEU A 89 -32.21 -0.22 1.76
N VAL A 90 -31.61 0.95 2.00
CA VAL A 90 -32.31 2.10 2.61
C VAL A 90 -33.49 2.53 1.74
N ASN A 91 -33.30 2.63 0.42
CA ASN A 91 -34.39 3.01 -0.48
C ASN A 91 -35.52 1.98 -0.56
N LYS A 92 -35.27 0.70 -0.26
CA LYS A 92 -36.32 -0.33 -0.20
C LYS A 92 -37.09 -0.38 1.12
N MET A 93 -36.54 0.12 2.23
CA MET A 93 -37.24 0.14 3.53
C MET A 93 -38.31 1.24 3.63
N TYR A 94 -38.35 2.17 2.68
CA TYR A 94 -39.34 3.25 2.63
C TYR A 94 -40.46 3.02 1.58
N PHE A 95 -40.58 1.80 1.03
CA PHE A 95 -41.70 1.37 0.17
C PHE A 95 -42.35 0.08 0.67
#